data_AF-A0A972ATR4-F1
#
_entry.id   AF-A0A972ATR4-F1
#
_cell.length_a   1.000
_cell.length_b   1.000
_cell.length_c   1.000
_cell.angle_alpha   90.00
_cell.angle_beta   90.00
_cell.angle_gamma   90.00
#
_symmetry.space_group_name_H-M   'P 1'
#
loop_
_entity.id
_entity.type
_entity.pdbx_description
1 polymer ?
#
loop_
_entity_poly.entity_id
_entity_poly.type
_entity_poly.pdbx_seq_one_letter_code
_entity_poly.pdbx_strand_id
1 'polypeptide(L)'
;MKERGKLLKDYVLGVQHPEVSGFEVLELLDIRSQIAELEAELTEEEKKRLEEADSVFLKNASGFYESLSQVVDLAEARQRVKASPSHWWWYLEKLVQVEKRGQATAV
;
A
#
# COMPACT_ATOMS: atom_id res chain seq x y z
N MET A 1 -7.89 4.53 -18.26
CA MET A 1 -7.23 3.44 -17.52
C MET A 1 -5.73 3.55 -17.74
N LYS A 2 -4.91 3.53 -16.68
CA LYS A 2 -3.44 3.47 -16.80
C LYS A 2 -3.07 2.06 -17.32
N GLU A 3 -2.05 1.96 -18.16
CA GLU A 3 -1.53 0.68 -18.65
C GLU A 3 -0.86 -0.12 -17.52
N ARG A 4 -1.01 -1.45 -17.48
CA ARG A 4 -0.48 -2.34 -16.42
C ARG A 4 0.99 -2.08 -16.10
N GLY A 5 1.84 -1.99 -17.13
CA GLY A 5 3.27 -1.72 -16.98
C GLY A 5 3.55 -0.35 -16.35
N LYS A 6 2.70 0.64 -16.63
CA LYS A 6 2.78 1.96 -16.01
C LYS A 6 2.35 1.91 -14.55
N LEU A 7 1.25 1.22 -14.22
CA LEU A 7 0.78 1.05 -12.83
C LEU A 7 1.87 0.41 -11.96
N LEU A 8 2.46 -0.68 -12.43
CA LEU A 8 3.52 -1.37 -11.69
C LEU A 8 4.76 -0.47 -11.53
N LYS A 9 5.14 0.28 -12.58
CA LYS A 9 6.25 1.22 -12.50
C LYS A 9 5.99 2.35 -11.49
N ASP A 10 4.80 2.96 -11.54
CA ASP A 10 4.40 4.05 -10.65
C ASP A 10 4.41 3.56 -9.19
N TYR A 11 3.87 2.35 -8.94
CA TYR A 11 3.88 1.74 -7.60
C TYR A 11 5.29 1.45 -7.11
N VAL A 12 6.10 0.74 -7.91
CA VAL A 12 7.50 0.38 -7.54
C VAL A 12 8.32 1.62 -7.23
N LEU A 13 8.15 2.71 -7.98
CA LEU A 13 8.86 3.95 -7.71
C LEU A 13 8.33 4.63 -6.45
N GLY A 14 7.01 4.75 -6.31
CA GLY A 14 6.42 5.48 -5.19
C GLY A 14 6.70 4.85 -3.82
N VAL A 15 6.73 3.52 -3.72
CA VAL A 15 7.05 2.85 -2.44
C VAL A 15 8.50 3.08 -1.99
N GLN A 16 9.40 3.51 -2.88
CA GLN A 16 10.79 3.83 -2.54
C GLN A 16 10.94 5.20 -1.85
N HIS A 17 9.88 6.01 -1.80
CA HIS A 17 9.88 7.35 -1.23
C HIS A 17 8.93 7.40 -0.01
N PRO A 18 9.34 6.90 1.17
CA PRO A 18 8.50 6.89 2.38
C PRO A 18 8.13 8.29 2.89
N GLU A 19 8.88 9.31 2.51
CA GLU A 19 8.71 10.72 2.88
C GLU A 19 7.64 11.49 2.07
N VAL A 20 6.87 10.80 1.23
CA VAL A 20 5.80 11.40 0.42
C VAL A 20 4.61 11.90 1.27
N SER A 21 3.83 12.80 0.67
CA SER A 21 2.62 13.33 1.29
C SER A 21 1.52 12.29 1.44
N GLY A 22 0.58 12.50 2.37
CA GLY A 22 -0.56 11.60 2.56
C GLY A 22 -1.42 11.39 1.33
N PHE A 23 -1.52 12.40 0.45
CA PHE A 23 -2.24 12.28 -0.83
C PHE A 23 -1.52 11.34 -1.80
N GLU A 24 -0.20 11.36 -1.83
CA GLU A 24 0.59 10.43 -2.64
C GLU A 24 0.48 9.01 -2.10
N VAL A 25 0.45 8.84 -0.77
CA VAL A 25 0.17 7.52 -0.16
C VAL A 25 -1.21 7.00 -0.56
N LEU A 26 -2.25 7.85 -0.56
CA LEU A 26 -3.57 7.51 -1.09
C LEU A 26 -3.50 7.04 -2.55
N GLU A 27 -2.77 7.75 -3.40
CA GLU A 27 -2.59 7.34 -4.79
C GLU A 27 -1.89 5.97 -4.88
N LEU A 28 -0.93 5.65 -4.00
CA LEU A 28 -0.31 4.33 -3.95
C LEU A 28 -1.32 3.23 -3.60
N LEU A 29 -2.24 3.46 -2.66
CA LEU A 29 -3.31 2.49 -2.33
C LEU A 29 -4.27 2.27 -3.51
N ASP A 30 -4.61 3.33 -4.23
CA ASP A 30 -5.46 3.27 -5.42
C ASP A 30 -4.74 2.56 -6.59
N ILE A 31 -3.45 2.83 -6.79
CA ILE A 31 -2.63 2.14 -7.80
C ILE A 31 -2.54 0.64 -7.46
N ARG A 32 -2.27 0.29 -6.21
CA ARG A 32 -2.19 -1.13 -5.80
C ARG A 32 -3.52 -1.86 -5.98
N SER A 33 -4.64 -1.16 -5.77
CA SER A 33 -5.98 -1.68 -6.04
C SER A 33 -6.22 -1.93 -7.52
N GLN A 34 -5.78 -1.02 -8.40
CA GLN A 34 -5.83 -1.23 -9.85
C GLN A 34 -4.91 -2.39 -10.31
N ILE A 35 -3.75 -2.56 -9.68
CA ILE A 35 -2.86 -3.69 -9.97
C ILE A 35 -3.55 -5.01 -9.58
N ALA A 36 -4.26 -5.05 -8.46
CA ALA A 36 -4.97 -6.25 -8.00
C ALA A 36 -6.03 -6.74 -9.00
N GLU A 37 -6.71 -5.82 -9.69
CA GLU A 37 -7.67 -6.14 -10.75
C GLU A 37 -7.01 -6.78 -11.97
N LEU A 38 -5.73 -6.49 -12.20
CA LEU A 38 -4.93 -6.98 -13.33
C LEU A 38 -3.95 -8.10 -12.93
N GLU A 39 -3.99 -8.55 -11.67
CA GLU A 39 -2.97 -9.42 -11.07
C GLU A 39 -2.90 -10.78 -11.76
N ALA A 40 -4.04 -11.28 -12.25
CA ALA A 40 -4.14 -12.51 -13.03
C ALA A 40 -3.43 -12.44 -14.40
N GLU A 41 -3.19 -11.23 -14.91
CA GLU A 41 -2.56 -10.99 -16.20
C GLU A 41 -1.06 -10.68 -16.10
N LEU A 42 -0.52 -10.54 -14.88
CA LEU A 42 0.89 -10.25 -14.66
C LEU A 42 1.77 -11.44 -15.06
N THR A 43 2.89 -11.15 -15.70
CA THR A 43 3.96 -12.15 -15.88
C THR A 43 4.61 -12.49 -14.55
N GLU A 44 5.35 -13.60 -14.50
CA GLU A 44 6.08 -13.98 -13.29
C GLU A 44 7.11 -12.92 -12.87
N GLU A 45 7.76 -12.24 -13.84
CA GLU A 45 8.65 -11.12 -13.55
C GLU A 45 7.91 -9.90 -12.96
N GLU A 46 6.71 -9.60 -13.47
CA GLU A 46 5.88 -8.51 -12.95
C GLU A 46 5.38 -8.82 -11.54
N LYS A 47 4.95 -10.05 -11.27
CA LYS A 47 4.56 -10.51 -9.93
C LYS A 47 5.71 -10.39 -8.94
N LYS A 48 6.92 -10.83 -9.32
CA LYS A 48 8.10 -10.69 -8.49
C LYS A 48 8.39 -9.23 -8.13
N ARG A 49 8.29 -8.32 -9.11
CA ARG A 49 8.44 -6.87 -8.86
C ARG A 49 7.37 -6.31 -7.94
N LEU A 50 6.14 -6.80 -8.06
CA LEU A 50 5.03 -6.43 -7.18
C LEU A 50 5.29 -6.90 -5.75
N GLU A 51 5.71 -8.15 -5.55
CA GLU A 51 6.07 -8.69 -4.23
C GLU A 51 7.22 -7.92 -3.58
N GLU A 52 8.25 -7.56 -4.36
CA GLU A 52 9.36 -6.73 -3.89
C GLU A 52 8.86 -5.33 -3.47
N ALA A 53 7.99 -4.72 -4.26
CA ALA A 53 7.39 -3.42 -3.94
C ALA A 53 6.48 -3.49 -2.70
N ASP A 54 5.64 -4.52 -2.58
CA ASP A 54 4.79 -4.76 -1.41
C ASP A 54 5.64 -4.96 -0.15
N SER A 55 6.79 -5.64 -0.28
CA SER A 55 7.76 -5.78 0.83
C SER A 55 8.39 -4.46 1.24
N VAL A 56 8.74 -3.59 0.28
CA VAL A 56 9.23 -2.23 0.57
C VAL A 56 8.13 -1.38 1.19
N PHE A 57 6.89 -1.50 0.71
CA PHE A 57 5.74 -0.80 1.27
C PHE A 57 5.55 -1.14 2.75
N LEU A 58 5.55 -2.43 3.08
CA LEU A 58 5.38 -2.92 4.44
C LEU A 58 6.50 -2.47 5.38
N LYS A 59 7.76 -2.45 4.92
CA LYS A 59 8.89 -1.94 5.71
C LYS A 59 8.74 -0.46 6.08
N ASN A 60 8.01 0.30 5.28
CA ASN A 60 7.76 1.73 5.47
C ASN A 60 6.33 2.03 5.94
N ALA A 61 5.55 1.00 6.30
CA ALA A 61 4.12 1.12 6.62
C ALA A 61 3.83 2.16 7.70
N SER A 62 4.68 2.24 8.72
CA SER A 62 4.55 3.20 9.81
C SER A 62 4.63 4.65 9.31
N GLY A 63 5.58 4.98 8.43
CA GLY A 63 5.72 6.33 7.85
C GLY A 63 4.59 6.66 6.89
N PHE A 64 4.21 5.71 6.03
CA PHE A 64 3.07 5.89 5.14
C PHE A 64 1.76 6.12 5.91
N TYR A 65 1.53 5.39 7.00
CA TYR A 65 0.36 5.59 7.83
C TYR A 65 0.35 6.95 8.50
N GLU A 66 1.50 7.42 9.01
CA GLU A 66 1.63 8.74 9.63
C GLU A 66 1.21 9.84 8.65
N SER A 67 1.82 9.89 7.46
CA SER A 67 1.48 10.86 6.41
C SER A 67 0.01 10.77 5.98
N LEU A 68 -0.51 9.54 5.80
CA LEU A 68 -1.87 9.29 5.35
C LEU A 68 -2.93 9.75 6.36
N SER A 69 -2.68 9.50 7.65
CA SER A 69 -3.60 9.85 8.74
C SER A 69 -3.81 11.37 8.91
N GLN A 70 -2.92 12.19 8.35
CA GLN A 70 -3.05 13.64 8.36
C GLN A 70 -4.07 14.17 7.35
N VAL A 71 -4.38 13.39 6.31
CA VAL A 71 -5.24 13.84 5.20
C VAL A 71 -6.55 13.07 5.11
N VAL A 72 -6.62 11.86 5.68
CA VAL A 72 -7.82 11.02 5.61
C VAL A 72 -7.97 10.11 6.83
N ASP A 73 -9.22 9.87 7.23
CA ASP A 73 -9.55 8.71 8.05
C ASP A 73 -9.55 7.46 7.16
N LEU A 74 -8.55 6.59 7.36
CA LEU A 74 -8.36 5.40 6.54
C LEU A 74 -9.52 4.39 6.65
N ALA A 75 -10.17 4.31 7.82
CA ALA A 75 -11.30 3.41 8.01
C ALA A 75 -12.54 3.89 7.27
N GLU A 76 -12.77 5.20 7.21
CA GLU A 76 -13.81 5.78 6.37
C GLU A 76 -13.48 5.64 4.88
N ALA A 77 -12.24 5.95 4.47
CA ALA A 77 -11.80 5.83 3.08
C ALA A 77 -12.01 4.42 2.54
N ARG A 78 -11.60 3.41 3.32
CA ARG A 78 -11.80 1.99 3.01
C ARG A 78 -13.26 1.63 2.73
N GLN A 79 -14.20 2.19 3.50
CA GLN A 79 -15.63 1.97 3.29
C GLN A 79 -16.13 2.62 1.99
N ARG A 80 -15.66 3.85 1.69
CA ARG A 80 -16.06 4.58 0.48
C ARG A 80 -15.64 3.84 -0.79
N VAL A 81 -14.42 3.30 -0.82
CA VAL A 81 -13.91 2.53 -1.97
C VAL A 81 -14.36 1.06 -1.95
N LYS A 82 -15.10 0.64 -0.91
CA LYS A 82 -15.56 -0.74 -0.70
C LYS A 82 -14.41 -1.76 -0.79
N ALA A 83 -13.27 -1.45 -0.18
CA ALA A 83 -12.08 -2.31 -0.30
C ALA A 83 -12.37 -3.71 0.24
N SER A 84 -12.05 -4.73 -0.56
CA SER A 84 -12.09 -6.13 -0.13
C SER A 84 -11.10 -6.36 1.03
N PRO A 85 -11.36 -7.31 1.95
CA PRO A 85 -10.36 -7.77 2.91
C PRO A 85 -9.06 -8.28 2.28
N SER A 86 -9.09 -8.75 1.02
CA SER A 86 -7.88 -9.13 0.28
C SER A 86 -6.98 -7.93 -0.07
N HIS A 87 -7.50 -6.69 -0.02
CA HIS A 87 -6.74 -5.47 -0.26
C HIS A 87 -6.10 -4.99 1.05
N TRP A 88 -5.16 -5.77 1.56
CA TRP A 88 -4.55 -5.58 2.87
C TRP A 88 -3.93 -4.18 3.08
N TRP A 89 -3.51 -3.51 2.01
CA TRP A 89 -2.92 -2.16 2.05
C TRP A 89 -3.91 -1.09 2.55
N TRP A 90 -5.22 -1.31 2.40
CA TRP A 90 -6.26 -0.44 2.98
C TRP A 90 -6.45 -0.64 4.49
N TYR A 91 -5.74 -1.59 5.11
CA TYR A 91 -5.76 -1.87 6.54
C TYR A 91 -4.43 -1.47 7.21
N LEU A 92 -3.74 -0.49 6.63
CA LEU A 92 -2.42 -0.03 7.07
C LEU A 92 -2.40 0.34 8.56
N GLU A 93 -3.48 0.93 9.08
CA GLU A 93 -3.59 1.28 10.50
C GLU A 93 -3.46 0.05 11.40
N LYS A 94 -4.00 -1.09 10.94
CA LYS A 94 -3.94 -2.34 11.70
C LYS A 94 -2.57 -2.98 11.62
N LEU A 95 -1.92 -2.91 10.45
CA LEU A 95 -0.56 -3.43 10.26
C LEU A 95 0.43 -2.72 11.18
N VAL A 96 0.37 -1.39 11.25
CA VAL A 96 1.21 -0.58 12.14
C VAL A 96 0.93 -0.87 13.62
N GLN A 97 -0.32 -1.10 14.00
CA GLN A 97 -0.67 -1.47 15.39
C GLN A 97 -0.11 -2.84 15.78
N VAL A 98 -0.12 -3.82 14.87
CA VAL A 98 0.45 -5.15 15.10
C VAL A 98 1.96 -5.06 15.27
N GLU A 99 2.63 -4.30 14.41
CA GLU A 99 4.08 -4.07 14.48
C GLU A 99 4.48 -3.49 15.85
N LYS A 100 3.81 -2.42 16.29
CA LYS A 100 4.05 -1.78 17.59
C LYS A 100 3.84 -2.75 18.77
N ARG A 101 2.84 -3.62 18.69
CA ARG A 101 2.56 -4.62 19.74
C ARG A 101 3.63 -5.72 19.78
N GLY A 102 4.10 -6.17 18.63
CA GLY A 102 5.20 -7.13 18.53
C GLY A 102 6.49 -6.60 19.14
N GLN A 103 6.79 -5.32 18.92
CA GLN A 103 7.96 -4.65 19.52
C GLN A 103 7.83 -4.45 21.03
N ALA A 104 6.64 -4.11 21.54
CA ALA A 104 6.40 -3.91 22.98
C ALA A 104 6.47 -5.19 23.83
N THR A 105 6.40 -6.38 23.22
CA THR A 105 6.49 -7.67 23.92
C THR A 105 7.92 -8.22 23.96
N ALA A 106 8.87 -7.58 23.24
CA ALA A 106 10.27 -7.98 23.15
C ALA A 106 11.20 -7.22 24.13
N VAL A 107 10.62 -6.48 25.10
CA VAL A 107 11.33 -5.69 26.12
C VAL A 107 11.09 -6.27 27.51
#